data_AF-A0A2P8NFG2-F1
#
_entry.id   AF-A0A2P8NFG2-F1
#
_cell.length_a   1.000
_cell.length_b   1.000
_cell.length_c   1.000
_cell.angle_alpha   90.00
_cell.angle_beta   90.00
_cell.angle_gamma   90.00
#
_symmetry.space_group_name_H-M   'P 1'
#
loop_
_entity.id
_entity.type
_entity.pdbx_description
1 polymer ?
#
loop_
_entity_poly.entity_id
_entity_poly.type
_entity_poly.pdbx_seq_one_letter_code
_entity_poly.pdbx_strand_id
1 'polypeptide(L)'
;MTTFDGGQAVPRDLLEEFLAAPYGDHGPALQRLLLKLRSLPAEGKHVLVEVVPFRQWRLARLRGRGQPVELLDEVFDTLEDAERHVFRLRCAMLESGAAS
;
A
#
# COMPACT_ATOMS: atom_id res chain seq x y z
N MET A 1 -28.35 -3.91 -5.74
CA MET A 1 -27.54 -4.95 -6.39
C MET A 1 -26.53 -4.23 -7.27
N THR A 2 -25.33 -4.00 -6.77
CA THR A 2 -24.25 -3.37 -7.54
C THR A 2 -23.07 -4.32 -7.46
N THR A 3 -22.91 -5.10 -8.51
CA THR A 3 -21.75 -5.93 -8.79
C THR A 3 -20.52 -5.03 -8.84
N PHE A 4 -19.57 -5.23 -7.92
CA PHE A 4 -18.24 -4.64 -8.05
C PHE A 4 -17.43 -5.55 -8.95
N ASP A 5 -17.22 -5.10 -10.18
CA ASP A 5 -16.40 -5.75 -11.17
C ASP A 5 -14.97 -5.91 -10.64
N GLY A 6 -14.54 -7.16 -10.48
CA GLY A 6 -13.18 -7.52 -10.11
C GLY A 6 -12.30 -7.38 -11.34
N GLY A 7 -11.77 -6.18 -11.57
CA GLY A 7 -10.97 -5.97 -12.79
C GLY A 7 -10.37 -4.59 -13.03
N GLN A 8 -10.67 -3.57 -12.23
CA GLN A 8 -10.29 -2.21 -12.62
C GLN A 8 -8.91 -1.81 -12.06
N ALA A 9 -8.04 -1.38 -12.99
CA ALA A 9 -6.79 -0.68 -12.69
C ALA A 9 -7.03 0.52 -11.78
N VAL A 10 -6.06 0.83 -10.92
CA VAL A 10 -6.17 1.98 -10.03
C VAL A 10 -6.22 3.26 -10.89
N PRO A 11 -7.24 4.12 -10.72
CA PRO A 11 -7.32 5.36 -11.50
C PRO A 11 -6.07 6.22 -11.32
N ARG A 12 -5.54 6.73 -12.43
CA ARG A 12 -4.29 7.49 -12.47
C ARG A 12 -4.34 8.76 -11.63
N ASP A 13 -5.47 9.45 -11.65
CA ASP A 13 -5.72 10.66 -10.85
C ASP A 13 -5.60 10.38 -9.34
N LEU A 14 -6.09 9.23 -8.86
CA LEU A 14 -5.97 8.85 -7.46
C LEU A 14 -4.54 8.43 -7.09
N LEU A 15 -3.81 7.84 -8.03
CA LEU A 15 -2.39 7.56 -7.88
C LEU A 15 -1.61 8.89 -7.77
N GLU A 16 -1.86 9.83 -8.66
CA GLU A 16 -1.22 11.15 -8.67
C GLU A 16 -1.57 11.97 -7.42
N GLU A 17 -2.83 11.93 -6.95
CA GLU A 17 -3.25 12.58 -5.70
C GLU A 17 -2.43 12.09 -4.50
N PHE A 18 -2.36 10.77 -4.29
CA PHE A 18 -1.60 10.20 -3.18
C PHE A 18 -0.09 10.43 -3.33
N LEU A 19 0.43 10.34 -4.56
CA LEU A 19 1.84 10.61 -4.83
C LEU A 19 2.17 12.11 -4.79
N ALA A 20 1.21 13.02 -4.77
CA ALA A 20 1.49 14.44 -4.55
C ALA A 20 1.66 14.72 -3.06
N ALA A 21 0.75 14.20 -2.24
CA ALA A 21 0.76 14.33 -0.79
C ALA A 21 0.25 13.02 -0.16
N PRO A 22 1.11 12.18 0.44
CA PRO A 22 0.67 10.92 1.05
C PRO A 22 -0.10 11.11 2.36
N TYR A 23 0.12 12.26 3.01
CA TYR A 23 -0.45 12.61 4.30
C TYR A 23 -1.49 13.71 4.18
N GLY A 24 -2.35 13.79 5.18
CA GLY A 24 -3.41 14.80 5.25
C GLY A 24 -4.74 14.27 4.74
N ASP A 25 -5.65 15.22 4.49
CA ASP A 25 -7.01 14.92 4.07
C ASP A 25 -7.05 14.59 2.58
N HIS A 26 -7.49 13.37 2.29
CA HIS A 26 -7.68 12.87 0.94
C HIS A 26 -9.12 13.06 0.47
N GLY A 27 -9.30 13.22 -0.85
CA GLY A 27 -10.61 13.24 -1.47
C GLY A 27 -11.39 11.94 -1.21
N PRO A 28 -12.73 11.96 -1.26
CA PRO A 28 -13.55 10.80 -0.91
C PRO A 28 -13.28 9.58 -1.82
N ALA A 29 -12.80 9.79 -3.06
CA ALA A 29 -12.42 8.71 -3.96
C ALA A 29 -11.12 8.02 -3.51
N LEU A 30 -10.07 8.78 -3.18
CA LEU A 30 -8.82 8.24 -2.66
C LEU A 30 -9.03 7.58 -1.28
N GLN A 31 -9.86 8.17 -0.41
CA GLN A 31 -10.20 7.53 0.87
C GLN A 31 -10.84 6.14 0.69
N ARG A 32 -11.75 5.97 -0.28
CA ARG A 32 -12.34 4.65 -0.60
C ARG A 32 -11.29 3.66 -1.11
N LEU A 33 -10.36 4.11 -1.96
CA LEU A 33 -9.25 3.28 -2.41
C LEU A 33 -8.37 2.83 -1.23
N LEU A 34 -8.00 3.74 -0.33
CA LEU A 34 -7.20 3.42 0.85
C LEU A 34 -7.90 2.42 1.78
N LEU A 35 -9.22 2.55 1.96
CA LEU A 35 -10.03 1.58 2.70
C LEU A 35 -10.03 0.20 2.02
N LYS A 36 -10.16 0.15 0.68
CA LYS A 36 -10.10 -1.09 -0.10
C LYS A 36 -8.73 -1.77 0.04
N LEU A 37 -7.63 -1.04 -0.08
CA LEU A 37 -6.28 -1.57 0.11
C LEU A 37 -6.09 -2.12 1.54
N ARG A 38 -6.68 -1.46 2.54
CA ARG A 38 -6.65 -1.89 3.94
C ARG A 38 -7.43 -3.18 4.17
N SER A 39 -8.56 -3.38 3.49
CA SER A 39 -9.41 -4.58 3.65
C SER A 39 -8.87 -5.85 3.00
N LEU A 40 -7.85 -5.77 2.14
CA LEU A 40 -7.23 -6.96 1.53
C LEU A 40 -6.67 -7.93 2.60
N PRO A 41 -6.47 -9.22 2.29
CA PRO A 41 -5.80 -10.15 3.21
C PRO A 41 -4.44 -9.64 3.69
N ALA A 42 -4.11 -9.86 4.96
CA ALA A 42 -2.85 -9.35 5.53
C ALA A 42 -1.62 -10.05 4.93
N GLU A 43 -1.73 -11.35 4.63
CA GLU A 43 -0.66 -12.13 4.03
C GLU A 43 -0.27 -11.56 2.66
N GLY A 44 1.04 -11.44 2.42
CA GLY A 44 1.63 -10.87 1.22
C GLY A 44 1.66 -9.34 1.18
N LYS A 45 0.99 -8.63 2.09
CA LYS A 45 1.03 -7.15 2.10
C LYS A 45 2.42 -6.62 2.44
N HIS A 46 2.82 -5.61 1.67
CA HIS A 46 3.96 -4.77 1.97
C HIS A 46 3.64 -3.81 3.12
N VAL A 47 4.56 -3.67 4.06
CA VAL A 47 4.51 -2.81 5.24
C VAL A 47 5.87 -2.16 5.46
N LEU A 48 5.93 -1.15 6.32
CA LEU A 48 7.18 -0.50 6.72
C LEU A 48 7.55 -0.91 8.14
N VAL A 49 8.82 -1.22 8.34
CA VAL A 49 9.42 -1.42 9.66
C VAL A 49 10.37 -0.27 9.92
N GLU A 50 10.13 0.48 10.98
CA GLU A 50 11.06 1.49 11.45
C GLU A 50 12.29 0.80 12.04
N VAL A 51 13.44 0.97 11.39
CA VAL A 51 14.72 0.36 11.81
C VAL A 51 15.60 1.36 12.57
N VAL A 52 15.43 2.65 12.29
CA VAL A 52 15.98 3.75 13.09
C VAL A 52 14.85 4.74 13.39
N PRO A 53 14.56 5.03 14.67
CA PRO A 53 13.46 5.90 15.05
C PRO A 53 13.47 7.23 14.29
N PHE A 54 12.37 7.51 13.59
CA PHE A 54 12.10 8.71 12.81
C PHE A 54 13.15 9.05 11.74
N ARG A 55 13.97 8.08 11.32
CA ARG A 55 15.08 8.31 10.38
C ARG A 55 15.18 7.29 9.27
N GLN A 56 14.83 6.03 9.54
CA GLN A 56 15.02 4.99 8.54
C GLN A 56 13.94 3.94 8.64
N TRP A 57 13.36 3.64 7.48
CA TRP A 57 12.31 2.66 7.30
C TRP A 57 12.75 1.61 6.30
N ARG A 58 12.51 0.35 6.62
CA ARG A 58 12.81 -0.79 5.77
C ARG A 58 11.50 -1.40 5.26
N LEU A 59 11.48 -1.73 3.97
CA LEU A 59 10.36 -2.45 3.39
C LEU A 59 10.29 -3.85 3.99
N ALA A 60 9.07 -4.32 4.24
CA ALA A 60 8.84 -5.66 4.74
C ALA A 60 7.54 -6.25 4.19
N ARG A 61 7.41 -7.57 4.24
CA ARG A 61 6.25 -8.32 3.75
C ARG A 61 5.67 -9.21 4.85
N LEU A 62 4.35 -9.13 5.03
CA LEU A 62 3.63 -9.99 5.97
C LEU A 62 3.53 -11.41 5.43
N ARG A 63 3.88 -12.41 6.24
CA ARG A 63 3.87 -13.84 5.88
C ARG A 63 2.64 -14.61 6.40
N GLY A 64 1.63 -13.89 6.87
CA GLY A 64 0.45 -14.46 7.52
C GLY A 64 0.48 -14.34 9.04
N ARG A 65 -0.58 -14.81 9.70
CA ARG A 65 -0.78 -14.60 11.14
C ARG A 65 0.22 -15.42 11.95
N GLY A 66 0.87 -14.78 12.93
CA GLY A 66 1.83 -15.43 13.83
C GLY A 66 3.19 -15.73 13.20
N GLN A 67 3.37 -15.42 11.91
CA GLN A 67 4.65 -15.54 11.23
C GLN A 67 5.48 -14.27 11.39
N PRO A 68 6.82 -14.37 11.50
CA PRO A 68 7.68 -13.20 11.48
C PRO A 68 7.51 -12.43 10.16
N VAL A 69 7.68 -11.11 10.23
CA VAL A 69 7.71 -10.27 9.02
C VAL A 69 8.98 -10.57 8.22
N GLU A 70 8.86 -10.62 6.90
CA GLU A 70 10.00 -10.76 5.99
C GLU A 70 10.56 -9.37 5.68
N LEU A 71 11.77 -9.05 6.14
CA LEU A 71 12.44 -7.80 5.77
C LEU A 71 12.99 -7.90 4.35
N LEU A 72 12.73 -6.90 3.51
CA LEU A 72 13.20 -6.79 2.13
C LEU A 72 14.39 -5.81 2.05
N ASP A 73 15.09 -5.73 0.93
CA ASP A 73 16.35 -4.97 0.85
C ASP A 73 16.15 -3.45 0.72
N GLU A 74 14.95 -3.00 0.34
CA GLU A 74 14.64 -1.59 0.18
C GLU A 74 14.58 -0.85 1.52
N VAL A 75 15.30 0.27 1.56
CA VAL A 75 15.41 1.16 2.72
C VAL A 75 15.13 2.59 2.27
N PHE A 76 14.48 3.36 3.15
CA PHE A 76 14.07 4.74 2.91
C PHE A 76 14.52 5.65 4.05
N ASP A 77 15.00 6.83 3.71
CA ASP A 77 15.42 7.86 4.67
C ASP A 77 14.29 8.83 5.06
N THR A 78 13.15 8.75 4.36
CA THR A 78 11.93 9.49 4.70
C THR A 78 10.75 8.53 4.75
N LEU A 79 9.84 8.75 5.70
CA LEU A 79 8.59 7.99 5.77
C LEU A 79 7.73 8.27 4.53
N GLU A 80 7.85 9.46 3.94
CA GLU A 80 7.04 9.88 2.81
C GLU A 80 7.36 9.07 1.54
N ASP A 81 8.65 8.91 1.22
CA ASP A 81 9.09 8.07 0.10
C ASP A 81 8.71 6.60 0.32
N ALA A 82 8.81 6.15 1.56
CA ALA A 82 8.45 4.80 1.96
C ALA A 82 6.95 4.52 1.76
N GLU A 83 6.07 5.45 2.18
CA GLU A 83 4.61 5.34 2.01
C GLU A 83 4.22 5.39 0.53
N ARG A 84 4.81 6.29 -0.26
CA ARG A 84 4.63 6.35 -1.73
C ARG A 84 5.00 5.01 -2.38
N HIS A 85 6.10 4.40 -1.94
CA HIS A 85 6.55 3.11 -2.44
C HIS A 85 5.57 1.98 -2.08
N VAL A 86 5.21 1.85 -0.81
CA VAL A 86 4.25 0.83 -0.33
C VAL A 86 2.89 0.98 -1.01
N PHE A 87 2.42 2.21 -1.23
CA PHE A 87 1.17 2.48 -1.92
C PHE A 87 1.20 1.91 -3.34
N ARG A 88 2.24 2.18 -4.14
CA ARG A 88 2.39 1.61 -5.49
C ARG A 88 2.37 0.09 -5.49
N LEU A 89 3.10 -0.55 -4.57
CA LEU A 89 3.11 -2.01 -4.45
C LEU A 89 1.73 -2.57 -4.13
N ARG A 90 0.99 -1.93 -3.22
CA ARG A 90 -0.36 -2.36 -2.85
C ARG A 90 -1.38 -2.12 -3.97
N CYS A 91 -1.23 -1.05 -4.75
CA CYS A 91 -2.00 -0.85 -5.98
C CYS A 91 -1.73 -1.97 -7.00
N ALA A 92 -0.46 -2.31 -7.26
CA ALA A 92 -0.11 -3.40 -8.16
C ALA A 92 -0.65 -4.76 -7.68
N MET A 93 -0.66 -5.01 -6.36
CA MET A 93 -1.30 -6.20 -5.78
C MET A 93 -2.81 -6.23 -6.05
N LEU A 94 -3.50 -5.10 -5.95
CA LEU A 94 -4.93 -5.00 -6.23
C LEU A 94 -5.23 -5.31 -7.70
N GLU A 95 -4.37 -4.85 -8.61
CA GLU A 95 -4.47 -5.10 -10.05
C GLU A 95 -4.15 -6.57 -10.39
N SER A 96 -3.18 -7.16 -9.69
CA SER A 96 -2.78 -8.56 -9.88
C SER A 96 -3.78 -9.55 -9.26
N GLY A 97 -4.45 -9.17 -8.17
CA GLY A 97 -5.49 -9.96 -7.49
C GLY A 97 -6.85 -9.97 -8.21
N ALA A 98 -7.00 -9.19 -9.30
CA ALA A 98 -8.13 -9.29 -10.20
C ALA A 98 -7.95 -10.36 -11.30
N ALA A 99 -6.78 -11.03 -11.34
CA ALA A 99 -6.43 -12.06 -12.31
C ALA A 99 -6.47 -13.49 -11.73
N SER A 100 -7.30 -13.76 -10.73
CA SER A 100 -7.53 -15.12 -10.20
C SER A 100 -9.01 -15.46 -10.12
#